data_AF-A0A920V720-F1
#
_entry.id   AF-A0A920V720-F1
#
_cell.length_a   1.000
_cell.length_b   1.000
_cell.length_c   1.000
_cell.angle_alpha   90.00
_cell.angle_beta   90.00
_cell.angle_gamma   90.00
#
_symmetry.space_group_name_H-M   'P 1'
#
loop_
_entity.id
_entity.type
_entity.pdbx_description
1 polymer ?
#
loop_
_entity_poly.entity_id
_entity_poly.type
_entity_poly.pdbx_seq_one_letter_code
_entity_poly.pdbx_strand_id
1 'polypeptide(L)' 'MYNEKSSSTAYHSEPFIDKDIIYLDGFGGQRVYIVPSKNLVIVRTGSIRMSWDDSRLPNLMSKGISEDVKKTN' A
#
# COMPACT_ATOMS: atom_id res chain seq x y z
N MET A 1 12.27 -3.46 -9.32
CA MET A 1 13.41 -4.32 -8.94
C MET A 1 13.06 -4.97 -7.61
N TYR A 2 12.67 -6.25 -7.61
CA TYR A 2 12.40 -7.03 -6.39
C TYR A 2 13.74 -7.59 -5.87
N ASN A 3 13.94 -7.63 -4.55
CA ASN A 3 15.17 -8.18 -3.97
C ASN A 3 15.10 -9.72 -3.96
N GLU A 4 15.77 -10.38 -4.91
CA GLU A 4 15.80 -11.85 -5.08
C GLU A 4 16.38 -12.62 -3.87
N LYS A 5 16.98 -11.94 -2.89
CA LYS A 5 17.62 -12.57 -1.71
C LYS A 5 16.67 -12.92 -0.56
N SER A 6 15.38 -12.66 -0.64
CA SER A 6 14.43 -13.05 0.42
C SER A 6 13.17 -13.69 -0.14
N SER A 7 12.94 -14.96 0.23
CA SER A 7 11.69 -15.68 0.04
C SER A 7 10.56 -15.21 0.96
N SER A 8 10.86 -14.26 1.87
CA SER A 8 9.87 -13.63 2.74
C SER A 8 9.07 -12.63 1.93
N THR A 9 7.93 -13.07 1.41
CA THR A 9 6.93 -12.17 0.83
C THR A 9 6.16 -11.48 1.96
N ALA A 10 5.90 -10.18 1.79
CA ALA A 10 4.99 -9.44 2.66
C ALA A 10 3.59 -10.11 2.67
N TYR A 11 2.98 -10.25 3.86
CA TYR A 11 1.68 -10.90 4.00
C TYR A 11 0.55 -10.03 3.41
N HIS A 12 -0.31 -10.65 2.60
CA HIS A 12 -1.52 -10.04 2.04
C HIS A 12 -2.67 -11.04 2.17
N SER A 13 -3.77 -10.63 2.82
CA SER A 13 -4.97 -11.48 2.94
C SER A 13 -5.85 -11.47 1.68
N GLU A 14 -5.70 -10.44 0.85
CA GLU A 14 -6.43 -10.22 -0.39
C GLU A 14 -5.54 -9.44 -1.39
N PRO A 15 -5.83 -9.49 -2.70
CA PRO A 15 -5.16 -8.64 -3.68
C PRO A 15 -5.39 -7.15 -3.40
N PHE A 16 -4.46 -6.30 -3.86
CA PHE A 16 -4.75 -4.86 -3.93
C PHE A 16 -5.92 -4.59 -4.90
N ILE A 17 -6.80 -3.68 -4.49
CA ILE A 17 -7.96 -3.28 -5.31
C ILE A 17 -7.51 -2.43 -6.50
N ASP A 18 -6.61 -1.48 -6.27
CA ASP A 18 -6.11 -0.60 -7.32
C ASP A 18 -5.04 -1.30 -8.15
N LYS A 19 -5.28 -1.34 -9.47
CA LYS A 19 -4.42 -2.07 -10.41
C LYS A 19 -3.13 -1.34 -10.74
N ASP A 20 -3.09 -0.03 -10.51
CA ASP A 20 -1.95 0.84 -10.75
C ASP A 20 -1.14 1.12 -9.47
N ILE A 21 -1.38 0.36 -8.40
CA ILE A 21 -0.64 0.53 -7.15
C ILE A 21 0.84 0.21 -7.32
N ILE A 22 1.69 1.10 -6.81
CA ILE A 22 3.12 0.87 -6.63
C ILE A 22 3.35 0.64 -5.15
N TYR A 23 3.95 -0.51 -4.82
CA TYR A 23 4.17 -0.97 -3.45
C TYR A 23 5.66 -1.14 -3.17
N LEU A 24 6.14 -0.50 -2.10
CA LEU A 24 7.52 -0.60 -1.64
C LEU A 24 7.55 -1.20 -0.22
N ASP A 25 8.19 -2.35 -0.06
CA ASP A 25 8.37 -3.02 1.23
C ASP A 25 9.79 -2.80 1.79
N GLY A 26 9.92 -1.75 2.59
CA GLY A 26 11.18 -1.44 3.24
C GLY A 26 11.54 -2.41 4.36
N PHE A 27 12.85 -2.57 4.58
CA PHE A 27 13.38 -3.18 5.80
C PHE A 27 12.86 -2.42 7.04
N GLY A 28 12.58 -3.14 8.12
CA GLY A 28 12.03 -2.54 9.34
C GLY A 28 10.51 -2.37 9.35
N GLY A 29 9.79 -2.93 8.37
CA GLY A 29 8.32 -2.83 8.30
C GLY A 29 7.82 -1.52 7.67
N GLN A 30 8.72 -0.70 7.14
CA GLN A 30 8.33 0.51 6.43
C GLN A 30 7.58 0.13 5.15
N ARG A 31 6.50 0.86 4.84
CA ARG A 31 5.71 0.66 3.63
C ARG A 31 5.43 1.97 2.95
N VAL A 32 5.50 1.98 1.63
CA VAL A 32 4.95 3.05 0.81
C VAL A 32 4.00 2.43 -0.20
N TYR A 33 2.78 2.95 -0.25
CA TYR A 33 1.76 2.61 -1.24
C TYR A 33 1.45 3.86 -2.04
N ILE A 34 1.54 3.79 -3.36
CA ILE A 34 1.26 4.89 -4.27
C ILE A 34 0.15 4.44 -5.20
N VAL A 35 -0.95 5.18 -5.25
CA VAL A 35 -2.09 4.91 -6.15
C VAL A 35 -2.27 6.13 -7.05
N PRO A 36 -1.60 6.16 -8.23
CA PRO A 36 -1.63 7.31 -9.13
C PRO A 36 -3.06 7.74 -9.53
N SER A 37 -3.92 6.79 -9.86
CA SER A 37 -5.33 7.02 -10.24
C SER A 37 -6.15 7.74 -9.17
N LYS A 38 -5.66 7.79 -7.92
CA LYS A 38 -6.31 8.44 -6.78
C LYS A 38 -5.52 9.61 -6.20
N ASN A 39 -4.42 10.02 -6.85
CA ASN A 39 -3.51 11.05 -6.31
C ASN A 39 -3.11 10.77 -4.84
N LEU A 40 -2.93 9.49 -4.49
CA LEU A 40 -2.78 9.04 -3.11
C LEU A 40 -1.39 8.45 -2.88
N VAL A 41 -0.75 8.89 -1.79
CA VAL A 41 0.45 8.26 -1.23
C VAL A 41 0.18 7.94 0.23
N ILE A 42 0.43 6.69 0.63
CA ILE A 42 0.33 6.22 2.01
C ILE A 42 1.74 5.81 2.46
N VAL A 43 2.21 6.40 3.55
CA VAL A 43 3.48 6.04 4.20
C VAL A 43 3.21 5.42 5.56
N ARG A 44 3.63 4.17 5.76
CA ARG A 44 3.59 3.48 7.06
C ARG A 44 4.95 3.59 7.74
N THR A 45 4.98 4.29 8.87
CA THR A 45 6.17 4.46 9.74
C THR A 45 6.16 3.52 10.96
N GLY A 46 5.25 2.56 11.01
CA GLY A 46 5.08 1.66 12.14
C GLY A 46 6.20 0.61 12.28
N SER A 47 6.35 0.06 13.49
CA SER A 47 7.33 -0.98 13.80
C SER A 47 7.14 -2.28 13.00
N ILE A 48 8.19 -3.10 12.96
CA ILE A 48 8.17 -4.46 12.39
C ILE A 48 7.03 -5.26 13.02
N ARG A 49 6.12 -5.75 12.18
CA ARG A 49 5.06 -6.69 12.56
C ARG A 49 4.87 -7.69 11.43
N MET A 50 5.24 -8.95 11.67
CA MET A 50 5.15 -10.01 10.65
C MET A 50 3.70 -10.35 10.27
N SER A 51 2.75 -10.10 11.17
CA SER A 51 1.32 -10.28 10.94
C SER A 51 0.65 -9.06 10.34
N TRP A 52 1.42 -8.07 9.87
CA TRP A 52 0.86 -6.91 9.18
C TRP A 52 0.32 -7.36 7.83
N ASP A 53 -0.97 -7.08 7.62
CA ASP A 53 -1.65 -7.35 6.36
C ASP A 53 -1.48 -6.16 5.43
N ASP A 54 -0.56 -6.28 4.49
CA ASP A 54 -0.15 -5.20 3.59
C ASP A 54 -1.27 -4.78 2.63
N SER A 55 -2.27 -5.64 2.37
CA SER A 55 -3.45 -5.27 1.57
C SER A 55 -4.46 -4.40 2.32
N ARG A 56 -4.53 -4.54 3.65
CA ARG A 56 -5.67 -4.02 4.42
C ARG A 56 -5.76 -2.50 4.41
N LEU A 57 -4.65 -1.82 4.69
CA LEU A 57 -4.62 -0.35 4.74
C LEU A 57 -4.91 0.30 3.38
N PRO A 58 -4.18 -0.01 2.29
CA PRO A 58 -4.45 0.60 0.99
C PRO A 58 -5.86 0.27 0.49
N ASN A 59 -6.35 -0.97 0.65
CA ASN A 59 -7.70 -1.34 0.23
C ASN A 59 -8.78 -0.58 1.02
N LEU A 60 -8.59 -0.38 2.33
CA LEU A 60 -9.52 0.40 3.15
C LEU A 60 -9.56 1.86 2.70
N MET A 61 -8.39 2.49 2.51
CA MET A 61 -8.31 3.86 2.02
C MET A 61 -8.97 3.99 0.64
N SER A 62 -8.72 3.02 -0.23
CA SER A 62 -9.26 3.00 -1.58
C SER A 62 -10.76 2.78 -1.68
N LYS A 63 -11.37 2.13 -0.69
CA LYS A 63 -12.83 2.03 -0.54
C LYS A 63 -13.43 3.33 0.03
N GLY A 64 -12.68 4.02 0.90
CA GLY A 64 -13.15 5.21 1.61
C GLY A 64 -12.99 6.53 0.83
N ILE A 65 -12.05 6.61 -0.11
CA ILE A 65 -11.85 7.79 -0.95
C ILE A 65 -12.86 7.74 -2.10
N SER A 66 -13.89 8.58 -2.03
CA SER A 66 -15.01 8.57 -2.98
C SER A 66 -14.79 9.41 -4.25
N GLU A 67 -13.82 10.32 -4.29
CA GLU A 67 -13.28 11.00 -5.47
C GLU A 67 -12.28 12.10 -5.03
N ASP A 68 -11.46 12.60 -5.95
CA ASP A 68 -10.42 13.60 -5.71
C ASP A 68 -10.98 14.90 -5.11
N VAL A 69 -10.23 15.55 -4.21
CA VAL A 69 -10.55 16.86 -3.60
C VAL A 69 -10.68 17.98 -4.66
N LYS A 70 -10.41 17.69 -5.94
CA LYS A 70 -10.40 18.62 -7.07
C LYS A 70 -11.69 18.70 -7.90
N LYS A 71 -12.79 18.03 -7.53
CA LYS A 71 -14.10 18.26 -8.16
C LYS A 71 -14.86 19.49 -7.65
N THR A 72 -14.21 20.40 -6.93
CA THR A 72 -14.69 21.77 -6.75
C THR A 72 -14.01 22.67 -7.78
N ASN A 73 -14.68 22.86 -8.91
CA ASN A 73 -14.49 24.02 -9.78
C ASN A 73 -14.80 25.31 -9.00
#